data_AF-A0A453H710-F1
#
_entry.id   AF-A0A453H710-F1
#
_cell.length_a   1.000
_cell.length_b   1.000
_cell.length_c   1.000
_cell.angle_alpha   90.00
_cell.angle_beta   90.00
_cell.angle_gamma   90.00
#
_symmetry.space_group_name_H-M   'P 1'
#
loop_
_entity.id
_entity.type
_entity.pdbx_description
1 polymer ?
#
loop_
_entity_poly.entity_id
_entity_poly.type
_entity_poly.pdbx_seq_one_letter_code
_entity_poly.pdbx_strand_id
1 'polypeptide(L)'
;TVQVNDLIGASKEYATLNDILDKDVENDSVKKQGSHSRNLRRVRLGLGLIKALFEQFLATEGGSLYDAATTAYGQVCAPFHSWAIRKAVGAGMYTLPSREQLIMRLNETDCSVQKEMRRYIDASSPIIEYIDNLFLSRNIVLDW
;
A
#
# COMPACT_ATOMS: atom_id res chain seq x y z
N THR A 1 7.94 -7.43 0.53
CA THR A 1 9.32 -7.44 1.08
C THR A 1 10.35 -7.00 0.05
N VAL A 2 10.33 -7.49 -1.20
CA VAL A 2 11.33 -7.11 -2.24
C VAL A 2 11.45 -5.59 -2.45
N GLN A 3 10.34 -4.86 -2.62
CA GLN A 3 10.36 -3.42 -2.89
C GLN A 3 10.82 -2.59 -1.67
N VAL A 4 10.45 -3.00 -0.46
CA VAL A 4 10.89 -2.33 0.77
C VAL A 4 12.39 -2.56 0.98
N ASN A 5 12.87 -3.77 0.75
CA ASN A 5 14.30 -4.10 0.85
C ASN A 5 15.13 -3.33 -0.18
N ASP A 6 14.60 -3.13 -1.40
CA ASP A 6 15.22 -2.28 -2.40
C ASP A 6 15.37 -0.83 -1.91
N LEU A 7 14.31 -0.25 -1.33
CA LEU A 7 14.38 1.11 -0.78
C LEU A 7 15.32 1.23 0.44
N ILE A 8 15.41 0.19 1.27
CA ILE A 8 16.41 0.11 2.35
C ILE A 8 17.84 0.05 1.79
N GLY A 9 18.03 -0.59 0.63
CA GLY A 9 19.29 -0.57 -0.10
C GLY A 9 19.60 0.84 -0.61
N ALA A 10 18.64 1.45 -1.29
CA ALA A 10 18.74 2.80 -1.83
C ALA A 10 19.01 3.86 -0.75
N SER A 11 18.49 3.69 0.47
CA SER A 11 18.71 4.65 1.57
C SER A 11 20.17 4.75 2.05
N LYS A 12 21.07 3.90 1.54
CA LYS A 12 22.51 4.01 1.78
C LYS A 12 23.19 5.04 0.88
N GLU A 13 22.58 5.33 -0.27
CA GLU A 13 23.12 6.21 -1.31
C GLU A 13 22.30 7.51 -1.43
N TYR A 14 20.99 7.43 -1.18
CA TYR A 14 20.07 8.55 -1.28
C TYR A 14 19.59 8.97 0.11
N ALA A 15 19.70 10.26 0.43
CA ALA A 15 19.33 10.79 1.74
C ALA A 15 17.81 10.98 1.85
N THR A 16 17.13 11.27 0.74
CA THR A 16 15.70 11.56 0.70
C THR A 16 14.97 10.81 -0.42
N LEU A 17 13.64 10.74 -0.31
CA LEU A 17 12.80 10.24 -1.41
C LEU A 17 12.83 11.16 -2.64
N ASN A 18 13.16 12.45 -2.48
CA ASN A 18 13.38 13.34 -3.62
C ASN A 18 14.59 12.87 -4.42
N ASP A 19 15.72 12.59 -3.75
CA ASP A 19 16.96 12.19 -4.42
C ASP A 19 16.75 10.91 -5.25
N ILE A 20 15.97 9.96 -4.73
CA ILE A 20 15.56 8.75 -5.46
C ILE A 20 14.81 9.11 -6.74
N LEU A 21 13.81 9.99 -6.64
CA LEU A 21 12.96 10.34 -7.78
C LEU A 21 13.69 11.21 -8.80
N ASP A 22 14.46 12.19 -8.33
CA ASP A 22 15.28 13.06 -9.18
C ASP A 22 16.26 12.23 -9.99
N LYS A 23 16.89 11.22 -9.37
CA LYS A 23 17.83 10.38 -10.09
C LYS A 23 17.18 9.52 -11.17
N ASP A 24 16.01 8.97 -10.89
CA ASP A 24 15.25 8.19 -11.86
C ASP A 24 14.61 9.06 -12.96
N VAL A 25 14.32 10.33 -12.69
CA VAL A 25 13.87 11.31 -13.69
C VAL A 25 15.01 11.68 -14.63
N GLU A 26 16.19 12.01 -14.09
CA GLU A 26 17.40 12.31 -14.89
C GLU A 26 17.74 11.19 -15.88
N ASN A 27 17.49 9.93 -15.48
CA ASN A 27 17.82 8.74 -16.25
C ASN A 27 16.67 8.20 -17.12
N ASP A 28 15.51 8.88 -17.15
CA ASP A 28 14.28 8.41 -17.80
C ASP A 28 13.90 6.96 -17.39
N SER A 29 14.10 6.64 -16.11
CA SER A 29 13.93 5.28 -15.57
C SER A 29 12.77 5.14 -14.57
N VAL A 30 11.97 6.20 -14.37
CA VAL A 30 10.91 6.23 -13.34
C VAL A 30 10.02 4.99 -13.33
N LYS A 31 9.52 4.57 -14.50
CA LYS A 31 8.60 3.42 -14.62
C LYS A 31 9.32 2.11 -14.92
N LYS A 32 10.65 2.11 -15.03
CA LYS A 32 11.44 0.95 -15.44
C LYS A 32 11.39 -0.14 -14.37
N GLN A 33 11.39 -1.41 -14.79
CA GLN A 33 11.49 -2.51 -13.84
C GLN A 33 12.80 -2.46 -13.07
N GLY A 34 12.69 -2.52 -11.74
CA GLY A 34 13.83 -2.44 -10.83
C GLY A 34 14.22 -1.02 -10.43
N SER A 35 13.60 0.03 -10.99
CA SER A 35 13.87 1.39 -10.53
C SER A 35 13.34 1.61 -9.11
N HIS A 36 14.05 2.45 -8.35
CA HIS A 36 13.70 2.76 -6.97
C HIS A 36 12.38 3.54 -6.90
N SER A 37 12.15 4.47 -7.82
CA SER A 37 10.87 5.19 -7.97
C SER A 37 9.68 4.25 -8.25
N ARG A 38 9.83 3.22 -9.12
CA ARG A 38 8.79 2.20 -9.32
C ARG A 38 8.54 1.37 -8.06
N ASN A 39 9.59 1.05 -7.33
CA ASN A 39 9.45 0.32 -6.06
C ASN A 39 8.79 1.19 -4.99
N LEU A 40 9.11 2.49 -4.92
CA LEU A 40 8.44 3.48 -4.07
C LEU A 40 6.95 3.58 -4.40
N ARG A 41 6.60 3.67 -5.69
CA ARG A 41 5.19 3.69 -6.15
C ARG A 41 4.42 2.46 -5.66
N ARG A 42 5.03 1.27 -5.73
CA ARG A 42 4.44 0.02 -5.24
C ARG A 42 4.33 -0.04 -3.72
N VAL A 43 5.32 0.48 -2.99
CA VAL A 43 5.26 0.59 -1.52
C VAL A 43 4.14 1.54 -1.10
N ARG A 44 3.98 2.68 -1.78
CA ARG A 44 2.83 3.58 -1.59
C ARG A 44 1.52 2.80 -1.78
N LEU A 45 1.34 2.06 -2.88
CA LEU A 45 0.11 1.28 -3.10
C LEU A 45 -0.15 0.28 -1.96
N GLY A 46 0.89 -0.35 -1.42
CA GLY A 46 0.80 -1.20 -0.24
C GLY A 46 0.30 -0.45 1.00
N LEU A 47 0.85 0.73 1.30
CA LEU A 47 0.37 1.59 2.39
C LEU A 47 -1.10 1.96 2.22
N GLY A 48 -1.48 2.37 1.00
CA GLY A 48 -2.86 2.69 0.66
C GLY A 48 -3.81 1.50 0.81
N LEU A 49 -3.37 0.29 0.47
CA LEU A 49 -4.17 -0.92 0.61
C LEU A 49 -4.44 -1.23 2.09
N ILE A 50 -3.44 -1.14 2.96
CA ILE A 50 -3.61 -1.37 4.40
C ILE A 50 -4.50 -0.29 5.03
N LYS A 51 -4.31 0.98 4.64
CA LYS A 51 -5.17 2.09 5.09
C LYS A 51 -6.64 1.81 4.71
N ALA A 52 -6.90 1.52 3.44
CA ALA A 52 -8.26 1.26 2.96
C ALA A 52 -8.86 -0.01 3.62
N LEU A 53 -8.06 -1.06 3.82
CA LEU A 53 -8.49 -2.25 4.54
C LEU A 53 -8.94 -1.91 5.96
N PHE A 54 -8.17 -1.10 6.68
CA PHE A 54 -8.52 -0.68 8.04
C PHE A 54 -9.76 0.21 8.06
N GLU A 55 -9.91 1.14 7.12
CA GLU A 55 -11.12 1.95 6.99
C GLU A 55 -12.36 1.06 6.81
N GLN A 56 -12.29 0.08 5.91
CA GLN A 56 -13.38 -0.88 5.69
C GLN A 56 -13.63 -1.79 6.91
N PHE A 57 -12.57 -2.24 7.56
CA PHE A 57 -12.63 -3.09 8.75
C PHE A 57 -13.32 -2.41 9.93
N LEU A 58 -13.15 -1.09 10.06
CA LEU A 58 -13.77 -0.26 11.09
C LEU A 58 -15.18 0.21 10.72
N ALA A 59 -15.48 0.36 9.42
CA ALA A 59 -16.78 0.83 8.96
C ALA A 59 -17.91 -0.21 9.14
N THR A 60 -17.56 -1.51 9.19
CA THR A 60 -18.55 -2.59 9.28
C THR A 60 -18.37 -3.36 10.59
N GLU A 61 -19.20 -3.06 11.59
CA GLU A 61 -19.29 -3.88 12.81
C GLU A 61 -19.74 -5.30 12.45
N GLY A 62 -18.96 -6.32 12.87
CA GLY A 62 -19.22 -7.71 12.51
C GLY A 62 -19.03 -8.06 11.02
N GLY A 63 -18.51 -7.13 10.21
CA GLY A 63 -18.26 -7.35 8.79
C GLY A 63 -17.17 -8.40 8.53
N SER A 64 -17.32 -9.16 7.45
CA SER A 64 -16.33 -10.14 7.05
C SER A 64 -15.02 -9.46 6.61
N LEU A 65 -13.88 -10.06 6.95
CA LEU A 65 -12.59 -9.58 6.44
C LEU A 65 -12.51 -9.69 4.91
N TYR A 66 -13.25 -10.64 4.33
CA TYR A 66 -13.35 -10.82 2.89
C TYR A 66 -13.90 -9.58 2.18
N ASP A 67 -15.02 -9.03 2.65
CA ASP A 67 -15.64 -7.85 2.03
C ASP A 67 -14.76 -6.61 2.16
N ALA A 68 -14.16 -6.42 3.34
CA ALA A 68 -13.23 -5.33 3.59
C ALA A 68 -11.99 -5.40 2.68
N ALA A 69 -11.37 -6.57 2.57
CA ALA A 69 -10.20 -6.78 1.74
C ALA A 69 -10.51 -6.68 0.25
N THR A 70 -11.66 -7.20 -0.19
CA THR A 70 -12.11 -7.12 -1.58
C THR A 70 -12.34 -5.67 -2.00
N THR A 71 -13.02 -4.89 -1.16
CA THR A 71 -13.28 -3.47 -1.42
C THR A 71 -11.98 -2.66 -1.45
N ALA A 72 -11.12 -2.83 -0.44
CA ALA A 72 -9.82 -2.13 -0.38
C ALA A 72 -8.93 -2.46 -1.58
N TYR A 73 -8.86 -3.74 -1.98
CA TYR A 73 -8.11 -4.16 -3.16
C TYR A 73 -8.67 -3.54 -4.44
N GLY A 74 -10.00 -3.55 -4.59
CA GLY A 74 -10.70 -2.96 -5.73
C GLY A 74 -10.40 -1.48 -5.93
N GLN A 75 -10.34 -0.72 -4.83
CA GLN A 75 -10.06 0.71 -4.85
C GLN A 75 -8.59 1.03 -5.14
N VAL A 76 -7.66 0.29 -4.54
CA VAL A 76 -6.25 0.71 -4.49
C VAL A 76 -5.37 0.01 -5.53
N CYS A 77 -5.54 -1.30 -5.71
CA CYS A 77 -4.57 -2.11 -6.47
C CYS A 77 -5.14 -2.67 -7.77
N ALA A 78 -6.44 -2.98 -7.81
CA ALA A 78 -7.08 -3.57 -8.98
C ALA A 78 -6.90 -2.75 -10.29
N PRO A 79 -6.92 -1.40 -10.28
CA PRO A 79 -6.70 -0.60 -11.49
C PRO A 79 -5.34 -0.84 -12.16
N PHE A 80 -4.32 -1.22 -11.38
CA PHE A 80 -2.94 -1.38 -11.82
C PHE A 80 -2.53 -2.84 -12.05
N HIS A 81 -3.42 -3.79 -11.76
CA HIS A 81 -3.16 -5.22 -11.92
C HIS A 81 -3.84 -5.77 -13.18
N SER A 82 -3.14 -6.66 -13.90
CA SER A 82 -3.72 -7.36 -15.04
C SER A 82 -4.88 -8.29 -14.63
N TRP A 83 -5.70 -8.71 -15.60
CA TRP A 83 -6.82 -9.62 -15.34
C TRP A 83 -6.38 -10.91 -14.63
N ALA A 84 -5.25 -11.49 -15.05
CA ALA A 84 -4.72 -12.70 -14.44
C ALA A 84 -4.38 -12.50 -12.96
N ILE A 85 -3.76 -11.37 -12.62
CA ILE A 85 -3.44 -11.03 -11.22
C ILE A 85 -4.72 -10.80 -10.42
N ARG A 86 -5.70 -10.06 -10.95
CA ARG A 86 -6.98 -9.84 -10.26
C ARG A 86 -7.71 -11.16 -9.96
N LYS A 87 -7.68 -12.13 -10.88
CA LYS A 87 -8.26 -13.46 -10.67
C LYS A 87 -7.52 -14.25 -9.60
N ALA A 88 -6.19 -14.24 -9.62
CA ALA A 88 -5.38 -14.89 -8.58
C ALA A 88 -5.66 -14.28 -7.18
N VAL A 89 -5.77 -12.95 -7.09
CA VAL A 89 -6.14 -12.26 -5.85
C VAL A 89 -7.54 -12.68 -5.38
N GLY A 90 -8.53 -12.70 -6.29
CA GLY A 90 -9.89 -13.12 -5.95
C GLY A 90 -9.96 -14.56 -5.41
N ALA A 91 -9.18 -15.48 -5.98
CA ALA A 91 -9.05 -16.84 -5.44
C ALA A 91 -8.37 -16.85 -4.07
N GLY A 92 -7.34 -16.03 -3.87
CA GLY A 92 -6.64 -15.89 -2.59
C GLY A 92 -7.50 -15.29 -1.47
N MET A 93 -8.53 -14.49 -1.78
CA MET A 93 -9.41 -13.93 -0.75
C MET A 93 -10.15 -14.99 0.07
N TYR A 94 -10.39 -16.19 -0.49
CA TYR A 94 -10.99 -17.31 0.23
C TYR A 94 -10.07 -17.94 1.29
N THR A 95 -8.78 -17.59 1.30
CA THR A 95 -7.83 -18.06 2.32
C THR A 95 -7.62 -17.04 3.44
N LEU A 96 -8.36 -15.93 3.43
CA LEU A 96 -8.27 -14.94 4.48
C LEU A 96 -8.72 -15.54 5.83
N PRO A 97 -8.08 -15.15 6.95
CA PRO A 97 -8.57 -15.53 8.26
C PRO A 97 -9.93 -14.90 8.53
N SER A 98 -10.65 -15.44 9.52
CA SER A 98 -11.77 -14.71 10.14
C SER A 98 -11.29 -13.41 10.80
N ARG A 99 -12.25 -12.54 11.13
CA ARG A 99 -11.99 -11.28 11.83
C ARG A 99 -11.28 -11.51 13.16
N GLU A 100 -11.79 -12.45 13.94
CA GLU A 100 -11.29 -12.80 15.27
C GLU A 100 -9.88 -13.39 15.18
N GLN A 101 -9.64 -14.25 14.19
CA GLN A 101 -8.30 -14.80 13.93
C GLN A 101 -7.30 -13.71 13.52
N LEU A 102 -7.71 -12.69 12.76
CA LEU A 102 -6.85 -11.57 12.43
C LEU A 102 -6.47 -10.78 13.69
N ILE A 103 -7.45 -10.42 14.52
CA ILE A 103 -7.24 -9.66 15.76
C ILE A 103 -6.30 -10.43 16.70
N MET A 104 -6.52 -11.74 16.85
CA MET A 104 -5.64 -12.62 17.62
C MET A 104 -4.22 -12.66 17.06
N ARG A 105 -4.05 -12.72 15.73
CA ARG A 105 -2.71 -12.70 15.08
C ARG A 105 -1.99 -11.37 15.23
N LEU A 106 -2.73 -10.27 15.36
CA LEU A 106 -2.19 -8.95 15.65
C LEU A 106 -1.83 -8.79 17.13
N ASN A 107 -2.16 -9.77 17.98
CA ASN A 107 -2.01 -9.70 19.44
C ASN A 107 -2.77 -8.51 20.03
N GLU A 108 -3.96 -8.23 19.50
CA GLU A 108 -4.84 -7.14 19.90
C GLU A 108 -6.16 -7.67 20.46
N THR A 109 -6.95 -6.77 21.03
CA THR A 109 -8.35 -6.99 21.43
C THR A 109 -9.29 -6.22 20.50
N ASP A 110 -10.59 -6.50 20.52
CA ASP A 110 -11.58 -5.72 19.76
C ASP A 110 -11.56 -4.21 20.08
N CYS A 111 -11.16 -3.85 21.31
CA CYS A 111 -11.06 -2.45 21.73
C CYS A 111 -9.74 -1.81 21.24
N SER A 112 -8.61 -2.47 21.45
CA SER A 112 -7.30 -1.92 21.10
C SER A 112 -7.03 -1.91 19.59
N VAL A 113 -7.52 -2.92 18.86
CA VAL A 113 -7.34 -3.00 17.40
C VAL A 113 -7.94 -1.78 16.70
N GLN A 114 -9.08 -1.28 17.15
CA GLN A 114 -9.70 -0.11 16.55
C GLN A 114 -8.85 1.14 16.72
N LYS A 115 -8.27 1.32 17.91
CA LYS A 115 -7.39 2.44 18.22
C LYS A 115 -6.14 2.40 17.35
N GLU A 116 -5.48 1.25 17.25
CA GLU A 116 -4.25 1.11 16.46
C GLU A 116 -4.50 1.23 14.95
N MET A 117 -5.62 0.71 14.45
CA MET A 117 -6.03 0.90 13.06
C MET A 117 -6.27 2.38 12.73
N ARG A 118 -6.99 3.13 13.58
CA ARG A 118 -7.18 4.58 13.42
C ARG A 118 -5.86 5.33 13.44
N ARG A 119 -4.98 5.01 14.38
CA ARG A 119 -3.63 5.59 14.47
C ARG A 119 -2.83 5.36 13.17
N TYR A 120 -2.92 4.17 12.58
CA TYR A 120 -2.29 3.90 11.28
C TYR A 120 -2.92 4.72 10.15
N ILE A 121 -4.25 4.81 10.08
CA ILE A 121 -4.97 5.60 9.08
C ILE A 121 -4.53 7.06 9.14
N ASP A 122 -4.52 7.64 10.34
CA ASP A 122 -4.15 9.04 10.56
C ASP A 122 -2.68 9.30 10.20
N ALA A 123 -1.77 8.40 10.59
CA ALA A 123 -0.34 8.54 10.32
C ALA A 123 0.03 8.29 8.85
N SER A 124 -0.63 7.35 8.18
CA SER A 124 -0.31 6.98 6.80
C SER A 124 -0.87 7.96 5.76
N SER A 125 -1.98 8.62 6.05
CA SER A 125 -2.63 9.57 5.13
C SER A 125 -1.69 10.67 4.62
N PRO A 126 -1.03 11.48 5.48
CA PRO A 126 -0.12 12.53 5.01
C PRO A 126 1.13 11.97 4.32
N ILE A 127 1.57 10.76 4.66
CA ILE A 127 2.71 10.11 4.00
C ILE A 127 2.35 9.65 2.58
N ILE A 128 1.16 9.08 2.40
CA ILE A 128 0.65 8.69 1.08
C ILE A 128 0.51 9.92 0.18
N GLU A 129 -0.10 10.99 0.71
CA GLU A 129 -0.25 12.27 0.01
C GLU A 129 1.11 12.89 -0.35
N TYR A 130 2.05 12.89 0.59
CA TYR A 130 3.41 13.35 0.34
C TYR A 130 4.08 12.58 -0.81
N ILE A 131 4.00 11.25 -0.80
CA ILE A 131 4.58 10.43 -1.88
C ILE A 131 3.88 10.72 -3.21
N ASP A 132 2.55 10.82 -3.24
CA ASP A 132 1.83 11.14 -4.48
C ASP A 132 2.25 12.51 -5.03
N ASN A 133 2.39 13.52 -4.17
CA ASN A 133 2.84 14.86 -4.53
C ASN A 133 4.30 14.88 -5.05
N LEU A 134 5.18 13.99 -4.57
CA LEU A 134 6.54 13.86 -5.10
C LEU A 134 6.54 13.48 -6.60
N PHE A 135 5.67 12.58 -7.02
CA PHE A 135 5.53 12.21 -8.44
C PHE A 135 4.82 13.30 -9.24
N LEU A 136 3.70 13.82 -8.72
CA LEU A 136 2.87 14.81 -9.43
C LEU A 136 3.61 16.12 -9.68
N SER A 137 4.42 16.60 -8.72
CA SER A 137 5.25 17.81 -8.87
C SER A 137 6.31 17.70 -9.97
N ARG A 138 6.64 16.48 -10.41
CA ARG A 138 7.54 16.18 -11.54
C ARG A 138 6.78 15.82 -12.82
N ASN A 139 5.48 16.12 -12.89
CA ASN A 139 4.58 15.79 -13.99
C ASN A 139 4.46 14.28 -14.28
N ILE A 140 4.72 13.42 -13.28
CA ILE A 140 4.57 11.98 -13.41
C ILE A 140 3.17 11.60 -12.94
N VAL A 141 2.30 11.24 -13.88
CA VAL A 141 0.97 10.70 -13.58
C VAL A 141 1.06 9.34 -12.87
N LEU A 142 0.08 9.01 -12.04
CA LEU A 142 0.07 7.84 -11.14
C LEU A 142 -0.78 6.65 -11.64
N ASP A 143 -1.07 6.61 -12.94
CA ASP A 143 -1.96 5.66 -13.61
C ASP A 143 -1.31 4.29 -13.96
N TRP A 144 -0.19 3.95 -13.31
CA TRP A 144 0.66 2.80 -13.63
C TRP A 144 1.15 2.02 -12.41
#